data_AF-A0A9E2CQR3-F1
#
_entry.id   AF-A0A9E2CQR3-F1
#
_cell.length_a   1.000
_cell.length_b   1.000
_cell.length_c   1.000
_cell.angle_alpha   90.00
_cell.angle_beta   90.00
_cell.angle_gamma   90.00
#
_symmetry.space_group_name_H-M   'P 1'
#
loop_
_entity.id
_entity.type
_entity.pdbx_description
1 polymer ?
#
loop_
_entity_poly.entity_id
_entity_poly.type
_entity_poly.pdbx_seq_one_letter_code
_entity_poly.pdbx_strand_id
1 'polypeptide(L)'
;MVKYRTRERAKQDSKQMVIAPSEKKGFKRRGKPIPAEIQVKTGQFLCPFCLHADVITTYLISTKKGWHRTNGECPECHNGFRLESLTARMTPEQFGIWVYEYPAFRFWRKCEFEKFNRRLKQLGWSYKFWKAYKTEKQENKTQSYEEHMMEEQEEWRREQGYTDD
;
A
#
# COMPACT_ATOMS: atom_id res chain seq x y z
N MET A 1 32.79 37.51 27.32
CA MET A 1 32.35 38.00 25.98
C MET A 1 31.40 36.99 25.33
N VAL A 2 30.11 36.99 25.69
CA VAL A 2 29.06 36.18 25.03
C VAL A 2 27.75 37.00 24.97
N LYS A 3 27.85 38.32 24.74
CA LYS A 3 26.71 39.25 24.73
C LYS A 3 26.38 39.81 23.35
N TYR A 4 27.01 39.30 22.28
CA TYR A 4 26.95 39.90 20.94
C TYR A 4 26.38 39.02 19.81
N ARG A 5 26.00 37.75 20.05
CA ARG A 5 25.38 36.90 19.00
C ARG A 5 23.88 36.70 19.12
N THR A 6 23.26 37.04 20.24
CA THR A 6 21.82 36.81 20.47
C THR A 6 20.93 37.96 19.96
N ARG A 7 21.51 39.14 19.68
CA ARG A 7 20.77 40.35 19.29
C ARG A 7 20.44 40.44 17.80
N GLU A 8 21.09 39.63 16.95
CA GLU A 8 20.82 39.62 15.50
C GLU A 8 19.68 38.66 15.11
N ARG A 9 19.46 37.57 15.85
CA ARG A 9 18.30 36.66 15.65
C ARG A 9 16.96 37.31 16.00
N ALA A 10 16.94 38.33 16.86
CA ALA A 10 15.72 39.01 17.29
C ALA A 10 15.18 40.05 16.28
N LYS A 11 15.96 40.40 15.24
CA LYS A 11 15.56 41.40 14.22
C LYS A 11 15.00 40.78 12.93
N GLN A 12 15.04 39.46 12.76
CA GLN A 12 14.62 38.80 11.51
C GLN A 12 13.24 38.14 11.54
N ASP A 13 12.69 37.73 12.68
CA ASP A 13 11.33 37.13 12.72
C ASP A 13 10.30 37.94 13.52
N SER A 14 10.62 39.20 13.84
CA SER A 14 9.62 40.25 14.13
C SER A 14 8.78 40.63 12.90
N LYS A 15 8.81 39.82 11.84
CA LYS A 15 7.87 39.82 10.71
C LYS A 15 6.85 38.68 10.87
N GLN A 16 6.30 38.52 12.07
CA GLN A 16 4.94 38.01 12.22
C GLN A 16 4.00 39.07 11.64
N MET A 17 3.50 38.84 10.41
CA MET A 17 2.34 39.55 9.90
C MET A 17 1.13 38.63 9.93
N VAL A 18 0.25 38.93 10.90
CA VAL A 18 -1.19 39.12 10.76
C VAL A 18 -1.87 38.23 9.70
N ILE A 19 -2.50 37.15 10.15
CA ILE A 19 -3.50 36.42 9.37
C ILE A 19 -4.77 37.30 9.33
N ALA A 20 -4.99 37.99 8.22
CA ALA A 20 -6.27 38.60 7.91
C ALA A 20 -7.28 37.50 7.47
N PRO A 21 -8.57 37.60 7.84
CA PRO A 21 -9.58 36.67 7.37
C PRO A 21 -9.95 36.99 5.93
N SER A 22 -9.46 36.22 4.96
CA SER A 22 -9.84 36.40 3.55
C SER A 22 -10.95 35.43 3.13
N GLU A 23 -12.07 36.06 2.81
CA GLU A 23 -13.28 35.64 2.10
C GLU A 23 -13.20 34.39 1.20
N LYS A 24 -14.30 33.63 1.28
CA LYS A 24 -14.67 32.50 0.42
C LYS A 24 -14.63 32.91 -1.06
N LYS A 25 -13.61 32.48 -1.80
CA LYS A 25 -13.64 32.40 -3.27
C LYS A 25 -13.64 30.94 -3.69
N GLY A 26 -14.71 30.55 -4.37
CA GLY A 26 -14.95 29.19 -4.85
C GLY A 26 -13.77 28.66 -5.65
N PHE A 27 -13.12 27.62 -5.10
CA PHE A 27 -12.17 26.80 -5.83
C PHE A 27 -12.95 26.02 -6.90
N LYS A 28 -13.03 26.56 -8.12
CA LYS A 28 -13.28 25.74 -9.30
C LYS A 28 -12.07 24.82 -9.44
N ARG A 29 -12.20 23.58 -8.97
CA ARG A 29 -11.22 22.51 -9.21
C ARG A 29 -11.14 22.31 -10.72
N ARG A 30 -10.17 22.94 -11.37
CA ARG A 30 -9.68 22.50 -12.68
C ARG A 30 -8.94 21.18 -12.46
N GLY A 31 -9.70 20.10 -12.33
CA GLY A 31 -9.14 18.76 -12.41
C GLY A 31 -8.48 18.63 -13.76
N LYS A 32 -7.16 18.43 -13.79
CA LYS A 32 -6.51 17.90 -14.99
C LYS A 32 -7.26 16.63 -15.37
N PRO A 33 -7.61 16.42 -16.67
CA PRO A 33 -8.19 15.16 -17.09
C PRO A 33 -7.27 14.04 -16.63
N ILE A 34 -7.86 13.08 -15.93
CA ILE A 34 -7.21 11.84 -15.53
C ILE A 34 -6.65 11.25 -16.84
N PRO A 35 -5.33 11.00 -16.95
CA PRO A 35 -4.78 10.43 -18.17
C PRO A 35 -5.48 9.10 -18.44
N ALA A 36 -5.85 8.90 -19.70
CA ALA A 36 -6.55 7.74 -20.22
C ALA A 36 -6.02 6.45 -19.58
N GLU A 37 -6.96 5.62 -19.13
CA GLU A 37 -6.77 4.29 -18.58
C GLU A 37 -5.55 3.60 -19.20
N ILE A 38 -4.44 3.53 -18.45
CA ILE A 38 -3.22 2.89 -18.91
C ILE A 38 -3.52 1.40 -18.97
N GLN A 39 -3.91 0.94 -20.16
CA GLN A 39 -4.03 -0.48 -20.43
C GLN A 39 -2.61 -1.05 -20.45
N VAL A 40 -2.33 -1.97 -19.53
CA VAL A 40 -1.14 -2.81 -19.59
C VAL A 40 -1.14 -3.49 -20.95
N LYS A 41 -0.12 -3.24 -21.78
CA LYS A 41 -0.07 -3.79 -23.14
C LYS A 41 -0.03 -5.33 -23.06
N THR A 42 -0.61 -6.00 -24.06
CA THR A 42 -0.53 -7.45 -24.18
C THR A 42 0.93 -7.93 -24.09
N GLY A 43 1.21 -8.82 -23.14
CA GLY A 43 2.55 -9.36 -22.90
C GLY A 43 3.39 -8.62 -21.83
N GLN A 44 2.85 -7.58 -21.20
CA GLN A 44 3.47 -6.94 -20.03
C GLN A 44 2.95 -7.54 -18.72
N PHE A 45 3.84 -7.64 -17.75
CA PHE A 45 3.58 -8.14 -16.40
C PHE A 45 3.90 -7.04 -15.38
N LEU A 46 3.12 -7.00 -14.31
CA LEU A 46 3.26 -6.03 -13.24
C LEU A 46 4.02 -6.63 -12.06
N CYS A 47 5.06 -5.96 -11.60
CA CYS A 47 5.71 -6.32 -10.34
C CYS A 47 4.70 -6.19 -9.18
N PRO A 48 4.53 -7.23 -8.34
CA PRO A 48 3.53 -7.22 -7.28
C PRO A 48 3.82 -6.17 -6.18
N PHE A 49 5.07 -5.74 -6.01
CA PHE A 49 5.44 -4.82 -4.94
C PHE A 49 5.50 -3.36 -5.35
N CYS A 50 5.86 -3.08 -6.61
CA CYS A 50 6.04 -1.71 -7.07
C CYS A 50 5.23 -1.36 -8.31
N LEU A 51 4.46 -2.29 -8.87
CA LEU A 51 3.63 -2.10 -10.07
C LEU A 51 4.42 -1.60 -11.30
N HIS A 52 5.73 -1.89 -11.35
CA HIS A 52 6.50 -1.71 -12.57
C HIS A 52 5.93 -2.62 -13.66
N ALA A 53 5.76 -2.10 -14.87
CA ALA A 53 5.23 -2.84 -16.01
C ALA A 53 6.37 -3.15 -16.98
N ASP A 54 6.60 -4.43 -17.26
CA ASP A 54 7.69 -4.86 -18.13
C ASP A 54 7.41 -6.24 -18.74
N VAL A 55 8.25 -6.69 -19.68
CA VAL A 55 8.16 -8.03 -20.27
C VAL A 55 8.69 -9.10 -19.32
N ILE A 56 8.23 -10.34 -19.42
CA ILE A 56 8.61 -11.42 -18.48
C ILE A 56 10.12 -11.64 -18.39
N THR A 57 10.85 -11.44 -19.49
CA THR A 57 12.29 -11.68 -19.58
C THR A 57 13.11 -10.74 -18.70
N THR A 58 12.64 -9.53 -18.42
CA THR A 58 13.34 -8.59 -17.52
C THR A 58 13.21 -8.96 -16.06
N TYR A 59 12.26 -9.83 -15.72
CA TYR A 59 12.07 -10.33 -14.36
C TYR A 59 12.82 -11.65 -14.08
N LEU A 60 13.35 -12.32 -15.12
CA LEU A 60 14.01 -13.61 -14.95
C LEU A 60 15.39 -13.44 -14.33
N ILE A 61 15.71 -14.28 -13.35
CA ILE A 61 17.02 -14.31 -12.70
C ILE A 61 17.94 -15.24 -13.49
N SER A 62 19.10 -14.72 -13.92
CA SER A 62 20.14 -15.52 -14.57
C SER A 62 20.93 -16.32 -13.54
N THR A 63 21.16 -17.59 -13.83
CA THR A 63 21.99 -18.50 -13.03
C THR A 63 23.03 -19.14 -13.93
N LYS A 64 24.08 -19.74 -13.35
CA LYS A 64 25.12 -20.47 -14.11
C LYS A 64 24.56 -21.61 -14.98
N LYS A 65 23.34 -22.11 -14.67
CA LYS A 65 22.65 -23.20 -15.38
C LYS A 65 21.52 -22.70 -16.31
N GLY A 66 21.40 -21.38 -16.53
CA GLY A 66 20.31 -20.76 -17.30
C GLY A 66 19.36 -19.94 -16.41
N TRP A 67 18.08 -19.86 -16.76
CA TRP A 67 17.10 -19.02 -16.05
C TRP A 67 16.45 -19.72 -14.86
N HIS A 68 16.23 -18.98 -13.78
CA HIS A 68 15.48 -19.48 -12.63
C HIS A 68 14.00 -19.70 -13.02
N ARG A 69 13.49 -20.92 -12.83
CA ARG A 69 12.16 -21.33 -13.35
C ARG A 69 10.98 -20.84 -12.53
N THR A 70 11.16 -20.62 -11.23
CA THR A 70 10.06 -20.35 -10.29
C THR A 70 10.10 -18.96 -9.66
N ASN A 71 11.28 -18.32 -9.61
CA ASN A 71 11.49 -17.05 -8.94
C ASN A 71 11.97 -16.02 -9.96
N GLY A 72 11.52 -14.78 -9.78
CA GLY A 72 11.96 -13.62 -10.51
C GLY A 72 12.34 -12.48 -9.57
N GLU A 73 12.93 -11.44 -10.13
CA GLU A 73 13.33 -10.23 -9.41
C GLU A 73 12.87 -9.02 -10.22
N CYS A 74 12.35 -7.99 -9.54
CA CYS A 74 12.00 -6.74 -10.22
C CYS A 74 13.26 -5.95 -10.58
N PRO A 75 13.43 -5.50 -11.84
CA PRO A 75 14.59 -4.70 -12.23
C PRO A 75 14.63 -3.31 -11.58
N GLU A 76 13.53 -2.87 -10.96
CA GLU A 76 13.42 -1.53 -10.40
C GLU A 76 13.38 -1.48 -8.88
N CYS A 77 12.68 -2.43 -8.22
CA CYS A 77 12.62 -2.48 -6.75
C CYS A 77 13.45 -3.60 -6.16
N HIS A 78 14.11 -4.43 -6.98
CA HIS A 78 14.99 -5.54 -6.59
C HIS A 78 14.37 -6.56 -5.62
N ASN A 79 13.04 -6.54 -5.46
CA ASN A 79 12.35 -7.52 -4.65
C ASN A 79 12.19 -8.82 -5.44
N GLY A 80 12.59 -9.92 -4.80
CA GLY A 80 12.29 -11.27 -5.28
C GLY A 80 10.84 -11.68 -5.04
N PHE A 81 10.26 -12.39 -6.00
CA PHE A 81 8.92 -12.98 -5.93
C PHE A 81 8.85 -14.27 -6.75
N ARG A 82 7.78 -15.04 -6.58
CA ARG A 82 7.48 -16.19 -7.45
C ARG A 82 6.95 -15.69 -8.79
N LEU A 83 7.39 -16.28 -9.90
CA LEU A 83 6.90 -15.92 -11.25
C LEU A 83 5.38 -16.16 -11.38
N GLU A 84 4.82 -17.12 -10.65
CA GLU A 84 3.36 -17.32 -10.53
C GLU A 84 2.63 -16.03 -10.10
N SER A 85 3.27 -15.23 -9.25
CA SER A 85 2.73 -13.94 -8.77
C SER A 85 2.80 -12.82 -9.82
N LEU A 86 3.65 -12.93 -10.85
CA LEU A 86 3.60 -12.04 -12.03
C LEU A 86 2.42 -12.39 -12.93
N THR A 87 2.06 -13.67 -13.00
CA THR A 87 1.11 -14.22 -13.98
C THR A 87 -0.34 -14.20 -13.56
N ALA A 88 -0.64 -13.91 -12.30
CA ALA A 88 -2.02 -13.84 -11.84
C ALA A 88 -2.72 -12.66 -12.53
N ARG A 89 -3.59 -12.95 -13.50
CA ARG A 89 -4.54 -11.97 -14.07
C ARG A 89 -5.52 -11.57 -12.98
N MET A 90 -5.11 -10.67 -12.11
CA MET A 90 -5.92 -10.18 -11.01
C MET A 90 -6.62 -8.88 -11.40
N THR A 91 -7.89 -8.79 -11.04
CA THR A 91 -8.56 -7.48 -11.02
C THR A 91 -7.96 -6.62 -9.90
N PRO A 92 -8.12 -5.29 -9.95
CA PRO A 92 -7.65 -4.40 -8.88
C PRO A 92 -8.16 -4.80 -7.49
N GLU A 93 -9.37 -5.34 -7.40
CA GLU A 93 -10.00 -5.82 -6.18
C GLU A 93 -9.31 -7.09 -5.65
N GLN A 94 -9.11 -8.10 -6.51
CA GLN A 94 -8.38 -9.33 -6.16
C GLN A 94 -6.96 -9.03 -5.72
N PHE A 95 -6.31 -8.06 -6.38
CA PHE A 95 -4.99 -7.62 -5.98
C PHE A 95 -5.01 -6.92 -4.61
N GLY A 96 -6.06 -6.15 -4.29
CA GLY A 96 -6.26 -5.57 -2.96
C GLY A 96 -6.36 -6.60 -1.85
N ILE A 97 -7.12 -7.68 -2.08
CA ILE A 97 -7.25 -8.81 -1.16
C ILE A 97 -5.90 -9.53 -1.00
N TRP A 98 -5.24 -9.86 -2.12
CA TRP A 98 -3.93 -10.51 -2.09
C TRP A 98 -2.88 -9.70 -1.32
N VAL A 99 -2.85 -8.38 -1.48
CA VAL A 99 -1.92 -7.50 -0.73
C VAL A 99 -2.22 -7.52 0.77
N TYR A 100 -3.50 -7.64 1.15
CA TYR A 100 -3.89 -7.76 2.55
C TYR A 100 -3.48 -9.12 3.15
N GLU A 101 -3.76 -10.22 2.45
CA GLU A 101 -3.43 -11.59 2.86
C GLU A 101 -1.92 -11.88 2.83
N TYR A 102 -1.14 -11.08 2.09
CA TYR A 102 0.29 -11.28 1.97
C TYR A 102 0.95 -11.31 3.38
N PRO A 103 1.77 -12.33 3.69
CA PRO A 103 2.21 -12.63 5.05
C PRO A 103 2.59 -11.38 5.87
N ALA A 104 1.88 -11.23 6.99
CA ALA A 104 1.79 -10.09 7.90
C ALA A 104 2.92 -9.05 7.81
N PHE A 105 2.56 -7.80 7.50
CA PHE A 105 3.40 -6.60 7.38
C PHE A 105 4.58 -6.66 6.38
N ARG A 106 4.88 -7.81 5.77
CA ARG A 106 6.04 -7.94 4.87
C ARG A 106 5.82 -7.23 3.54
N PHE A 107 4.58 -7.12 3.08
CA PHE A 107 4.29 -6.41 1.83
C PHE A 107 4.73 -4.95 1.91
N TRP A 108 4.24 -4.22 2.92
CA TRP A 108 4.54 -2.79 3.09
C TRP A 108 5.99 -2.52 3.48
N ARG A 109 6.74 -3.52 3.97
CA ARG A 109 8.21 -3.42 4.16
C ARG A 109 8.99 -3.52 2.86
N LYS A 110 8.47 -4.26 1.86
CA LYS A 110 9.08 -4.41 0.53
C LYS A 110 8.66 -3.32 -0.44
N CYS A 111 7.61 -2.58 -0.11
CA CYS A 111 6.96 -1.63 -0.98
C CYS A 111 7.23 -0.20 -0.54
N GLU A 112 7.79 0.61 -1.43
CA GLU A 112 7.86 2.06 -1.25
C GLU A 112 6.46 2.65 -1.49
N PHE A 113 5.76 2.94 -0.39
CA PHE A 113 4.34 3.28 -0.40
C PHE A 113 3.99 4.44 -1.36
N GLU A 114 4.77 5.51 -1.38
CA GLU A 114 4.51 6.68 -2.24
C GLU A 114 4.58 6.31 -3.73
N LYS A 115 5.61 5.56 -4.11
CA LYS A 115 5.83 5.09 -5.48
C LYS A 115 4.74 4.12 -5.92
N PHE A 116 4.39 3.16 -5.06
CA PHE A 116 3.31 2.22 -5.30
C PHE A 116 1.97 2.92 -5.48
N ASN A 117 1.60 3.82 -4.57
CA ASN A 117 0.32 4.53 -4.63
C ASN A 117 0.25 5.45 -5.86
N ARG A 118 1.37 6.06 -6.27
CA ARG A 118 1.46 6.83 -7.52
C ARG A 118 1.16 5.96 -8.73
N ARG A 119 1.75 4.77 -8.83
CA ARG A 119 1.53 3.84 -9.95
C ARG A 119 0.14 3.23 -9.95
N LEU A 120 -0.37 2.89 -8.78
CA LEU A 120 -1.73 2.41 -8.60
C LEU A 120 -2.77 3.45 -9.11
N LYS A 121 -2.50 4.74 -8.92
CA LYS A 121 -3.30 5.83 -9.52
C LYS A 121 -3.12 5.93 -11.03
N GLN A 122 -1.90 5.79 -11.54
CA GLN A 122 -1.61 5.82 -12.98
C GLN A 122 -2.32 4.67 -13.73
N LEU A 123 -2.42 3.49 -13.12
CA LEU A 123 -3.16 2.35 -13.65
C LEU A 123 -4.69 2.51 -13.55
N GLY A 124 -5.20 3.52 -12.87
CA GLY A 124 -6.64 3.66 -12.60
C GLY A 124 -7.17 2.67 -11.55
N TRP A 125 -6.30 1.90 -10.90
CA TRP A 125 -6.66 0.84 -9.96
C TRP A 125 -6.95 1.35 -8.54
N SER A 126 -6.51 2.56 -8.23
CA SER A 126 -6.47 3.09 -6.86
C SER A 126 -7.78 2.98 -6.07
N TYR A 127 -8.92 3.38 -6.66
CA TYR A 127 -10.19 3.34 -5.94
C TYR A 127 -10.63 1.90 -5.62
N LYS A 128 -10.65 1.04 -6.64
CA LYS A 128 -11.07 -0.37 -6.53
C LYS A 128 -10.17 -1.17 -5.59
N PHE A 129 -8.85 -1.00 -5.73
CA PHE A 129 -7.85 -1.60 -4.85
C PHE A 129 -8.06 -1.21 -3.39
N TRP A 130 -8.12 0.09 -3.08
CA TRP A 130 -8.23 0.55 -1.70
C TRP A 130 -9.59 0.24 -1.08
N LYS A 131 -10.66 0.15 -1.89
CA LYS A 131 -11.97 -0.31 -1.43
C LYS A 131 -11.87 -1.77 -0.95
N ALA A 132 -11.40 -2.68 -1.80
CA ALA A 132 -11.24 -4.09 -1.46
C ALA A 132 -10.31 -4.30 -0.26
N TYR A 133 -9.13 -3.66 -0.27
CA TYR A 133 -8.17 -3.74 0.84
C TYR A 133 -8.76 -3.26 2.18
N LYS A 134 -9.59 -2.22 2.17
CA LYS A 134 -10.22 -1.69 3.40
C LYS A 134 -11.38 -2.56 3.88
N THR A 135 -12.18 -3.11 2.97
CA THR A 135 -13.26 -4.06 3.30
C THR A 135 -12.67 -5.26 4.02
N GLU A 136 -11.63 -5.87 3.46
CA GLU A 136 -10.95 -7.02 4.07
C GLU A 136 -10.35 -6.66 5.45
N LYS A 137 -9.75 -5.47 5.56
CA LYS A 137 -9.22 -4.96 6.83
C LYS A 137 -10.31 -4.64 7.86
N GLN A 138 -11.54 -4.34 7.43
CA GLN A 138 -12.67 -4.07 8.33
C GLN A 138 -13.32 -5.37 8.79
N GLU A 139 -13.55 -6.33 7.89
CA GLU A 139 -14.12 -7.64 8.21
C GLU A 139 -13.25 -8.41 9.22
N ASN A 140 -11.93 -8.37 9.06
CA ASN A 140 -10.99 -8.95 10.03
C ASN A 140 -10.85 -8.16 11.35
N LYS A 141 -11.38 -6.93 11.43
CA LYS A 141 -11.52 -6.21 12.71
C LYS A 141 -12.83 -6.54 13.40
N THR A 142 -13.85 -6.96 12.64
CA THR A 142 -15.16 -7.35 13.17
C THR A 142 -15.08 -8.70 13.89
N GLN A 143 -14.10 -9.55 13.55
CA GLN A 143 -13.62 -10.60 14.46
C GLN A 143 -12.89 -9.92 15.63
N SER A 144 -13.70 -9.33 16.51
CA SER A 144 -13.28 -8.50 17.64
C SER A 144 -12.45 -9.35 18.60
N TYR A 145 -11.50 -8.73 19.30
CA TYR A 145 -10.90 -9.32 20.50
C TYR A 145 -11.97 -9.88 21.45
N GLU A 146 -13.14 -9.26 21.49
CA GLU A 146 -14.29 -9.73 22.27
C GLU A 146 -14.86 -11.06 21.75
N GLU A 147 -14.90 -11.32 20.44
CA GLU A 147 -15.34 -12.61 19.90
C GLU A 147 -14.31 -13.71 20.21
N HIS A 148 -13.01 -13.41 20.06
CA HIS A 148 -11.95 -14.34 20.46
C HIS A 148 -11.96 -14.64 21.97
N MET A 149 -12.20 -13.62 22.81
CA MET A 149 -12.31 -13.79 24.26
C MET A 149 -13.59 -14.56 24.65
N MET A 150 -14.69 -14.37 23.93
CA MET A 150 -15.93 -15.13 24.15
C MET A 150 -15.78 -16.60 23.74
N GLU A 151 -15.10 -16.89 22.63
CA GLU A 151 -14.79 -18.26 22.20
C GLU A 151 -13.87 -18.97 23.21
N GLU A 152 -12.79 -18.32 23.66
CA GLU A 152 -11.92 -18.88 24.72
C GLU A 152 -12.68 -19.09 26.04
N GLN A 153 -13.61 -18.19 26.38
CA GLN A 153 -14.43 -18.30 27.59
C GLN A 153 -15.51 -19.40 27.49
N GLU A 154 -16.05 -19.67 26.30
CA GLU A 154 -16.94 -20.80 26.05
C GLU A 154 -16.20 -22.14 26.08
N GLU A 155 -15.01 -22.22 25.49
CA GLU A 155 -14.18 -23.43 25.54
C GLU A 155 -13.78 -23.77 26.98
N TRP A 156 -13.35 -22.79 27.76
CA TRP A 156 -13.06 -22.98 29.19
C TRP A 156 -14.30 -23.46 29.97
N ARG A 157 -15.50 -22.91 29.70
CA ARG A 157 -16.74 -23.37 30.34
C ARG A 157 -17.09 -24.82 30.00
N ARG A 158 -16.91 -25.23 28.73
CA ARG A 158 -17.12 -26.63 28.31
C ARG A 158 -16.13 -27.58 29.00
N GLU A 159 -14.86 -27.19 29.10
CA GLU A 159 -13.84 -28.01 29.78
C GLU A 159 -14.09 -28.14 31.29
N GLN A 160 -14.65 -27.12 31.94
CA GLN A 160 -15.05 -27.17 33.34
C GLN A 160 -16.40 -27.89 33.57
N GLY A 161 -17.02 -28.44 32.53
CA GLY A 161 -18.26 -29.21 32.64
C GLY A 161 -19.50 -28.38 32.97
N TYR A 162 -19.46 -27.06 32.72
CA TYR A 162 -20.66 -26.22 32.80
C TYR A 162 -21.45 -26.38 31.50
N THR A 163 -22.47 -27.24 31.53
CA THR A 163 -23.56 -27.22 30.55
C THR A 163 -24.66 -26.34 31.11
N ASP A 164 -25.03 -25.27 30.40
CA ASP A 164 -26.23 -24.49 30.70
C ASP A 164 -27.47 -25.39 30.45
N ASP A 165 -28.09 -25.88 31.53
CA ASP A 165 -29.45 -26.45 31.55
C ASP A 165 -30.51 -25.34 31.45
#